data_AF-A0A545T6R6-F1
#
_entry.id   AF-A0A545T6R6-F1
#
_cell.length_a   1.000
_cell.length_b   1.000
_cell.length_c   1.000
_cell.angle_alpha   90.00
_cell.angle_beta   90.00
_cell.angle_gamma   90.00
#
_symmetry.space_group_name_H-M   'P 1'
#
loop_
_entity.id
_entity.type
_entity.pdbx_description
1 polymer ?
#
loop_
_entity_poly.entity_id
_entity_poly.type
_entity_poly.pdbx_seq_one_letter_code
_entity_poly.pdbx_strand_id
1 'polypeptide(L)'
;MNALDIQEKLYKAIDGPTEMQEIRRLMNKLKKLDENIVVEGLLSVFFDDSRGEKKFKDQTMAGGLLIKLMPKYDRNLREDILRSLDNWNLSVEELPWYLAEKVGRDEVLREVESIAESSLSEVARKTLDTYVYWLNPTDTEHFKKVMTKRWNNSLKG
;
A
#
# COMPACT_ATOMS: atom_id res chain seq x y z
N MET A 1 -17.74 -8.57 5.69
CA MET A 1 -16.50 -8.80 4.92
C MET A 1 -15.38 -8.44 5.83
N ASN A 2 -14.48 -9.38 6.13
CA ASN A 2 -13.31 -9.13 6.97
C ASN A 2 -12.07 -8.77 6.10
N ALA A 3 -10.91 -8.57 6.72
CA ALA A 3 -9.69 -8.20 6.02
C ALA A 3 -9.24 -9.28 5.00
N LEU A 4 -9.29 -10.56 5.38
CA LEU A 4 -8.92 -11.67 4.51
C LEU A 4 -9.83 -11.76 3.28
N ASP A 5 -11.15 -11.58 3.47
CA ASP A 5 -12.11 -11.54 2.37
C ASP A 5 -11.78 -10.43 1.35
N ILE A 6 -11.26 -9.28 1.82
CA ILE A 6 -10.90 -8.15 0.95
C ILE A 6 -9.70 -8.54 0.09
N GLN A 7 -8.65 -9.07 0.72
CA GLN A 7 -7.44 -9.54 0.04
C GLN A 7 -7.77 -10.60 -1.01
N GLU A 8 -8.52 -11.65 -0.64
CA GLU A 8 -8.89 -12.71 -1.58
C GLU A 8 -9.74 -12.20 -2.75
N LYS A 9 -10.69 -11.29 -2.48
CA LYS A 9 -11.52 -10.70 -3.54
C LYS A 9 -10.71 -9.78 -4.45
N LEU A 10 -9.71 -9.11 -3.91
CA LEU A 10 -8.79 -8.30 -4.71
C LEU A 10 -7.99 -9.20 -5.65
N TYR A 11 -7.39 -10.29 -5.15
CA TYR A 11 -6.68 -11.24 -6.00
C TYR A 11 -7.58 -11.85 -7.08
N LYS A 12 -8.79 -12.28 -6.72
CA LYS A 12 -9.77 -12.80 -7.68
C LYS A 12 -10.13 -11.77 -8.75
N ALA A 13 -10.33 -10.51 -8.37
CA ALA A 13 -10.58 -9.44 -9.32
C ALA A 13 -9.39 -9.22 -10.26
N ILE A 14 -8.15 -9.21 -9.74
CA ILE A 14 -6.93 -8.97 -10.53
C ILE A 14 -6.62 -10.10 -11.51
N ASP A 15 -6.93 -11.34 -11.12
CA ASP A 15 -6.76 -12.55 -11.93
C ASP A 15 -7.92 -12.76 -12.93
N GLY A 16 -9.03 -12.01 -12.77
CA GLY A 16 -10.24 -12.15 -13.57
C GLY A 16 -10.19 -11.45 -14.94
N PRO A 17 -10.99 -11.93 -15.93
CA PRO A 17 -11.01 -11.36 -17.29
C PRO A 17 -11.66 -9.98 -17.38
N THR A 18 -12.35 -9.55 -16.31
CA THR A 18 -13.01 -8.23 -16.22
C THR A 18 -12.44 -7.39 -15.08
N GLU A 19 -11.13 -7.53 -14.84
CA GLU A 19 -10.36 -6.94 -13.74
C GLU A 19 -10.85 -5.55 -13.31
N MET A 20 -10.77 -4.56 -14.19
CA MET A 20 -11.10 -3.17 -13.82
C MET A 20 -12.57 -2.97 -13.44
N GLN A 21 -13.49 -3.82 -13.94
CA GLN A 21 -14.90 -3.77 -13.52
C GLN A 21 -15.05 -4.37 -12.12
N GLU A 22 -14.37 -5.48 -11.84
CA GLU A 22 -14.38 -6.15 -10.55
C GLU A 22 -13.70 -5.31 -9.46
N ILE A 23 -12.57 -4.67 -9.77
CA ILE A 23 -11.89 -3.73 -8.87
C ILE A 23 -12.82 -2.56 -8.52
N ARG A 24 -13.52 -1.96 -9.50
CA ARG A 24 -14.49 -0.89 -9.22
C ARG A 24 -15.65 -1.37 -8.35
N ARG A 25 -16.17 -2.57 -8.60
CA ARG A 25 -17.22 -3.19 -7.77
C ARG A 25 -16.72 -3.43 -6.34
N LEU A 26 -15.49 -3.91 -6.18
CA LEU A 26 -14.87 -4.10 -4.88
C LEU A 26 -14.72 -2.76 -4.18
N MET A 27 -14.11 -1.75 -4.83
CA MET A 27 -13.96 -0.39 -4.30
C MET A 27 -15.29 0.18 -3.78
N ASN A 28 -16.38 0.04 -4.53
CA ASN A 28 -17.71 0.51 -4.11
C ASN A 28 -18.26 -0.21 -2.88
N LYS A 29 -17.87 -1.48 -2.66
CA LYS A 29 -18.18 -2.21 -1.43
C LYS A 29 -17.29 -1.72 -0.28
N LEU A 30 -15.99 -1.53 -0.52
CA LEU A 30 -15.03 -1.07 0.50
C LEU A 30 -15.42 0.28 1.10
N LYS A 31 -15.94 1.22 0.29
CA LYS A 31 -16.46 2.52 0.75
C LYS A 31 -17.56 2.45 1.82
N LYS A 32 -18.20 1.30 1.99
CA LYS A 32 -19.31 1.08 2.93
C LYS A 32 -18.89 0.27 4.16
N LEU A 33 -17.63 -0.17 4.22
CA LEU A 33 -17.09 -0.96 5.31
C LEU A 33 -16.38 -0.05 6.32
N ASP A 34 -16.13 -0.61 7.50
CA ASP A 34 -15.27 0.00 8.51
C ASP A 34 -13.86 0.23 7.93
N GLU A 35 -13.33 1.45 8.10
CA GLU A 35 -12.05 1.84 7.53
C GLU A 35 -10.88 1.00 8.08
N ASN A 36 -10.96 0.52 9.33
CA ASN A 36 -9.94 -0.35 9.92
C ASN A 36 -9.87 -1.71 9.21
N ILE A 37 -11.03 -2.26 8.85
CA ILE A 37 -11.11 -3.51 8.08
C ILE A 37 -10.56 -3.29 6.66
N VAL A 38 -10.86 -2.13 6.06
CA VAL A 38 -10.39 -1.79 4.71
C VAL A 38 -8.87 -1.63 4.68
N VAL A 39 -8.28 -0.85 5.60
CA VAL A 39 -6.83 -0.66 5.64
C VAL A 39 -6.12 -1.98 5.93
N GLU A 40 -6.63 -2.80 6.87
CA GLU A 40 -6.03 -4.10 7.18
C GLU A 40 -6.03 -5.04 5.97
N GLY A 41 -7.16 -5.16 5.27
CA GLY A 41 -7.29 -6.05 4.11
C GLY A 41 -6.52 -5.58 2.88
N LEU A 42 -6.28 -4.27 2.73
CA LEU A 42 -5.45 -3.75 1.64
C LEU A 42 -3.95 -3.83 1.98
N LEU A 43 -3.57 -3.58 3.24
CA LEU A 43 -2.18 -3.71 3.68
C LEU A 43 -1.70 -5.17 3.69
N SER A 44 -2.59 -6.14 3.95
CA SER A 44 -2.20 -7.55 3.97
C SER A 44 -1.62 -8.05 2.63
N VAL A 45 -1.96 -7.41 1.51
CA VAL A 45 -1.38 -7.67 0.18
C VAL A 45 0.12 -7.37 0.11
N PHE A 46 0.59 -6.41 0.90
CA PHE A 46 2.00 -6.05 0.98
C PHE A 46 2.80 -6.98 1.89
N PHE A 47 2.10 -7.77 2.72
CA PHE A 47 2.69 -8.70 3.68
C PHE A 47 2.67 -10.14 3.17
N ASP A 48 1.99 -10.41 2.05
CA ASP A 48 1.77 -11.74 1.50
C ASP A 48 2.88 -12.14 0.52
N ASP A 49 3.66 -13.18 0.88
CA ASP A 49 4.72 -13.75 0.05
C ASP A 49 4.22 -14.77 -0.97
N SER A 50 2.96 -15.24 -0.84
CA SER A 50 2.44 -16.36 -1.63
C SER A 50 2.18 -16.03 -3.10
N ARG A 51 2.18 -14.75 -3.46
CA ARG A 51 1.79 -14.26 -4.80
C ARG A 51 2.94 -14.22 -5.81
N GLY A 52 4.19 -14.43 -5.38
CA GLY A 52 5.35 -14.56 -6.27
C GLY A 52 5.46 -13.44 -7.31
N GLU A 53 5.52 -13.78 -8.60
CA GLU A 53 5.63 -12.82 -9.71
C GLU A 53 4.42 -11.88 -9.84
N LYS A 54 3.25 -12.27 -9.32
CA LYS A 54 2.04 -11.44 -9.38
C LYS A 54 2.05 -10.27 -8.40
N LYS A 55 2.95 -10.31 -7.40
CA LYS A 55 3.01 -9.33 -6.30
C LYS A 55 3.05 -7.88 -6.78
N PHE A 56 3.75 -7.60 -7.89
CA PHE A 56 3.82 -6.24 -8.44
C PHE A 56 2.42 -5.70 -8.78
N LYS A 57 1.63 -6.48 -9.54
CA LYS A 57 0.29 -6.08 -9.97
C LYS A 57 -0.66 -6.02 -8.79
N ASP A 58 -0.59 -7.02 -7.90
CA ASP A 58 -1.42 -7.11 -6.70
C ASP A 58 -1.22 -5.89 -5.79
N GLN A 59 0.03 -5.58 -5.45
CA GLN A 59 0.39 -4.45 -4.60
C GLN A 59 0.11 -3.10 -5.26
N THR A 60 0.31 -2.98 -6.59
CA THR A 60 -0.05 -1.76 -7.33
C THR A 60 -1.55 -1.47 -7.20
N MET A 61 -2.41 -2.49 -7.36
CA MET A 61 -3.87 -2.32 -7.22
C MET A 61 -4.29 -2.07 -5.78
N ALA A 62 -3.72 -2.79 -4.81
CA ALA A 62 -3.98 -2.58 -3.39
C ALA A 62 -3.60 -1.16 -2.96
N GLY A 63 -2.40 -0.71 -3.35
CA GLY A 63 -1.91 0.63 -3.12
C GLY A 63 -2.78 1.70 -3.79
N GLY A 64 -3.21 1.46 -5.02
CA GLY A 64 -4.13 2.36 -5.71
C GLY A 64 -5.46 2.53 -4.98
N LEU A 65 -5.99 1.45 -4.40
CA LEU A 65 -7.19 1.49 -3.56
C LEU A 65 -6.94 2.21 -2.24
N LEU A 66 -5.77 2.03 -1.59
CA LEU A 66 -5.39 2.78 -0.40
C LEU A 66 -5.36 4.29 -0.67
N ILE A 67 -4.72 4.72 -1.75
CA ILE A 67 -4.66 6.13 -2.14
C ILE A 67 -6.05 6.68 -2.50
N LYS A 68 -6.87 5.88 -3.19
CA LYS A 68 -8.19 6.32 -3.67
C LYS A 68 -9.23 6.41 -2.57
N LEU A 69 -9.24 5.44 -1.65
CA LEU A 69 -10.20 5.36 -0.55
C LEU A 69 -9.72 6.14 0.67
N MET A 70 -8.40 6.26 0.82
CA MET A 70 -7.74 6.95 1.91
C MET A 70 -8.30 6.52 3.29
N PRO A 71 -8.40 5.21 3.60
CA PRO A 71 -8.93 4.77 4.90
C PRO A 71 -8.05 5.27 6.03
N LYS A 72 -8.62 5.56 7.20
CA LYS A 72 -7.89 5.94 8.42
C LYS A 72 -6.84 4.87 8.77
N TYR A 73 -5.73 5.35 9.33
CA TYR A 73 -4.64 4.52 9.79
C TYR A 73 -4.48 4.71 11.31
N ASP A 74 -4.97 3.74 12.08
CA ASP A 74 -4.84 3.70 13.54
C ASP A 74 -4.02 2.46 13.98
N ARG A 75 -3.06 2.05 13.16
CA ARG A 75 -2.26 0.83 13.33
C ARG A 75 -0.84 1.17 13.81
N ASN A 76 -0.08 0.12 14.16
CA ASN A 76 1.32 0.27 14.53
C ASN A 76 2.20 0.43 13.27
N LEU A 77 2.67 1.65 13.02
CA LEU A 77 3.51 1.99 11.86
C LEU A 77 4.76 1.13 11.77
N ARG A 78 5.46 0.96 12.90
CA ARG A 78 6.69 0.16 12.94
C ARG A 78 6.43 -1.30 12.57
N GLU A 79 5.37 -1.90 13.12
CA GLU A 79 5.00 -3.28 12.82
C GLU A 79 4.63 -3.46 11.34
N ASP A 80 3.84 -2.55 10.77
CA ASP A 80 3.44 -2.64 9.36
C ASP A 80 4.64 -2.42 8.41
N ILE A 81 5.60 -1.53 8.75
CA ILE A 81 6.86 -1.38 7.98
C ILE A 81 7.67 -2.68 8.06
N LEU A 82 7.88 -3.23 9.26
CA LEU A 82 8.64 -4.46 9.46
C LEU A 82 8.05 -5.63 8.66
N ARG A 83 6.71 -5.76 8.66
CA ARG A 83 6.01 -6.81 7.91
C ARG A 83 6.08 -6.66 6.40
N SER A 84 6.35 -5.46 5.88
CA SER A 84 6.47 -5.22 4.44
C SER A 84 7.88 -5.49 3.92
N LEU A 85 8.91 -5.52 4.78
CA LEU A 85 10.32 -5.48 4.36
C LEU A 85 10.74 -6.58 3.38
N ASP A 86 10.24 -7.80 3.59
CA ASP A 86 10.63 -8.95 2.77
C ASP A 86 9.76 -9.09 1.49
N ASN A 87 8.55 -8.55 1.50
CA ASN A 87 7.52 -8.87 0.51
C ASN A 87 7.13 -7.70 -0.39
N TRP A 88 7.28 -6.47 0.07
CA TRP A 88 6.95 -5.28 -0.71
C TRP A 88 7.80 -5.20 -1.99
N ASN A 89 7.13 -4.96 -3.10
CA ASN A 89 7.76 -4.71 -4.38
C ASN A 89 8.22 -3.25 -4.43
N LEU A 90 9.53 -3.05 -4.51
CA LEU A 90 10.17 -1.73 -4.44
C LEU A 90 9.74 -0.75 -5.54
N SER A 91 9.14 -1.24 -6.64
CA SER A 91 8.57 -0.42 -7.71
C SER A 91 7.16 0.09 -7.42
N VAL A 92 6.54 -0.33 -6.31
CA VAL A 92 5.18 0.08 -5.90
C VAL A 92 5.29 1.20 -4.88
N GLU A 93 5.23 2.44 -5.37
CA GLU A 93 5.38 3.65 -4.57
C GLU A 93 4.16 3.92 -3.65
N GLU A 94 3.00 3.33 -3.94
CA GLU A 94 1.75 3.64 -3.24
C GLU A 94 1.80 3.40 -1.71
N LEU A 95 2.54 2.39 -1.25
CA LEU A 95 2.64 2.05 0.18
C LEU A 95 3.34 3.14 1.01
N PRO A 96 4.60 3.54 0.71
CA PRO A 96 5.25 4.62 1.44
C PRO A 96 4.44 5.91 1.40
N TRP A 97 3.83 6.24 0.25
CA TRP A 97 2.99 7.43 0.10
C TRP A 97 1.74 7.39 0.96
N TYR A 98 1.02 6.26 0.98
CA TYR A 98 -0.17 6.11 1.83
C TYR A 98 0.18 6.30 3.31
N LEU A 99 1.26 5.67 3.78
CA LEU A 99 1.71 5.81 5.17
C LEU A 99 2.09 7.28 5.47
N ALA A 100 2.88 7.92 4.60
CA ALA A 100 3.31 9.30 4.78
C ALA A 100 2.14 10.29 4.79
N GLU A 101 1.10 10.09 3.98
CA GLU A 101 -0.11 10.92 4.00
C GLU A 101 -0.92 10.73 5.30
N LYS A 102 -0.87 9.53 5.90
CA LYS A 102 -1.68 9.19 7.07
C LYS A 102 -1.04 9.54 8.40
N VAL A 103 0.26 9.28 8.54
CA VAL A 103 1.01 9.49 9.79
C VAL A 103 1.94 10.70 9.72
N GLY A 104 2.17 11.23 8.51
CA GLY A 104 3.17 12.26 8.27
C GLY A 104 4.48 11.68 7.77
N ARG A 105 5.03 12.28 6.72
CA ARG A 105 6.29 11.89 6.07
C ARG A 105 7.44 11.74 7.07
N ASP A 106 7.65 12.74 7.91
CA ASP A 106 8.76 12.76 8.85
C ASP A 106 8.62 11.69 9.94
N GLU A 107 7.40 11.28 10.26
CA GLU A 107 7.14 10.14 11.16
C GLU A 107 7.52 8.82 10.51
N VAL A 108 7.14 8.59 9.25
CA VAL A 108 7.57 7.40 8.50
C VAL A 108 9.09 7.33 8.38
N LEU A 109 9.74 8.45 8.03
CA LEU A 109 11.19 8.49 7.89
C LEU A 109 11.91 8.22 9.21
N ARG A 110 11.44 8.78 10.33
CA ARG A 110 12.00 8.49 11.66
C ARG A 110 11.87 7.02 12.05
N GLU A 111 10.72 6.39 11.78
CA GLU A 111 10.56 4.96 12.04
C GLU A 111 11.45 4.10 11.13
N VAL A 112 11.58 4.46 9.84
CA VAL A 112 12.50 3.80 8.90
C VAL A 112 13.94 3.89 9.39
N GLU A 113 14.40 5.06 9.83
CA GLU A 113 15.73 5.26 10.41
C GLU A 113 15.92 4.42 11.68
N SER A 114 14.95 4.43 12.59
CA SER A 114 14.99 3.63 13.82
C SER A 114 15.02 2.12 13.55
N ILE A 115 14.35 1.63 12.50
CA ILE A 115 14.44 0.21 12.10
C ILE A 115 15.83 -0.08 11.50
N ALA A 116 16.38 0.85 10.72
CA ALA A 116 17.68 0.69 10.06
C ALA A 116 18.88 0.61 11.03
N GLU A 117 18.73 1.07 12.27
CA GLU A 117 19.70 0.90 13.36
C GLU A 117 19.82 -0.55 13.86
N SER A 118 18.83 -1.40 13.55
CA SER A 118 18.83 -2.82 13.91
C SER A 118 19.65 -3.67 12.93
N SER A 119 20.02 -4.88 13.35
CA SER A 119 20.63 -5.86 12.43
C SER A 119 19.59 -6.37 11.45
N LEU A 120 19.72 -6.00 10.17
CA LEU A 120 18.78 -6.34 9.09
C LEU A 120 19.46 -7.22 8.04
N SER A 121 18.65 -7.99 7.31
CA SER A 121 19.10 -8.62 6.07
C SER A 121 19.41 -7.56 5.00
N GLU A 122 20.21 -7.91 3.99
CA GLU A 122 20.48 -7.02 2.85
C GLU A 122 19.19 -6.63 2.11
N VAL A 123 18.26 -7.57 1.99
CA VAL A 123 16.94 -7.34 1.39
C VAL A 123 16.17 -6.30 2.20
N ALA A 124 16.02 -6.49 3.50
CA ALA A 124 15.33 -5.56 4.39
C ALA A 124 15.96 -4.17 4.38
N ARG A 125 17.30 -4.08 4.36
CA ARG A 125 18.04 -2.82 4.25
C ARG A 125 17.71 -2.08 2.96
N LYS A 126 17.77 -2.77 1.82
CA LYS A 126 17.42 -2.21 0.51
C LYS A 126 15.97 -1.74 0.48
N THR A 127 15.07 -2.47 1.13
CA THR A 127 13.66 -2.08 1.24
C THR A 127 13.49 -0.76 2.00
N LEU A 128 14.18 -0.59 3.13
CA LEU A 128 14.18 0.68 3.87
C LEU A 128 14.80 1.84 3.07
N ASP A 129 15.93 1.60 2.39
CA ASP A 129 16.54 2.62 1.52
C ASP A 129 15.57 3.07 0.42
N THR A 130 14.72 2.15 -0.08
CA THR A 130 13.70 2.45 -1.08
C THR A 130 12.53 3.24 -0.48
N TYR A 131 12.13 3.00 0.76
CA TYR A 131 11.20 3.87 1.49
C TYR A 131 11.71 5.32 1.51
N VAL A 132 12.98 5.51 1.90
CA VAL A 132 13.62 6.83 1.91
C VAL A 132 13.60 7.45 0.52
N TYR A 133 14.00 6.70 -0.51
CA TYR A 133 13.99 7.18 -1.90
C TYR A 133 12.62 7.72 -2.33
N TRP A 134 11.54 6.96 -2.10
CA TRP A 134 10.19 7.38 -2.49
C TRP A 134 9.68 8.59 -1.70
N LEU A 135 10.13 8.74 -0.46
CA LEU A 135 9.74 9.85 0.42
C LEU A 135 10.70 11.04 0.39
N ASN A 136 11.83 10.94 -0.31
CA ASN A 136 12.77 12.04 -0.47
C ASN A 136 12.33 13.21 -1.37
N PRO A 137 11.33 13.12 -2.27
CA PRO A 137 10.97 14.26 -3.11
C PRO A 137 10.66 15.52 -2.30
N THR A 138 11.22 16.65 -2.73
CA THR A 138 11.08 17.96 -2.10
C THR A 138 9.67 18.56 -2.20
N ASP A 139 8.79 17.96 -3.03
CA ASP A 139 7.43 18.44 -3.28
C ASP A 139 6.38 17.33 -3.08
N THR A 140 6.08 17.04 -1.82
CA THR A 140 5.05 16.11 -1.37
C THR A 140 3.68 16.43 -1.96
N GLU A 141 3.35 17.71 -2.14
CA GLU A 141 2.07 18.17 -2.68
C GLU A 141 1.94 17.86 -4.18
N HIS A 142 3.01 18.04 -4.95
CA HIS A 142 3.03 17.63 -6.35
C HIS A 142 2.81 16.13 -6.50
N PHE A 143 3.53 15.31 -5.72
CA PHE A 143 3.39 13.86 -5.77
C PHE A 143 1.99 13.41 -5.36
N LYS A 144 1.44 13.98 -4.28
CA LYS A 144 0.05 13.74 -3.87
C LYS A 144 -0.93 14.02 -4.99
N LYS A 145 -0.77 15.16 -5.67
CA LYS A 145 -1.61 15.54 -6.81
C LYS A 145 -1.47 14.56 -7.97
N VAL A 146 -0.25 14.12 -8.28
CA VAL A 146 0.03 13.14 -9.35
C VAL A 146 -0.60 11.79 -9.02
N MET A 147 -0.37 11.26 -7.82
CA MET A 147 -0.88 9.96 -7.37
C MET A 147 -2.40 9.93 -7.30
N THR A 148 -2.98 10.96 -6.69
CA THR A 148 -4.44 11.11 -6.60
C THR A 148 -5.04 11.23 -8.00
N LYS A 149 -4.43 12.02 -8.90
CA LYS A 149 -4.91 12.15 -10.29
C LYS A 149 -4.81 10.83 -11.06
N ARG A 150 -3.69 10.11 -10.93
CA ARG A 150 -3.46 8.79 -11.55
C ARG A 150 -4.57 7.83 -11.17
N TRP A 151 -4.77 7.61 -9.87
CA TRP A 151 -5.74 6.65 -9.38
C TRP A 151 -7.19 7.11 -9.52
N ASN A 152 -7.45 8.43 -9.48
CA ASN A 152 -8.75 8.96 -9.85
C ASN A 152 -9.09 8.68 -11.31
N ASN A 153 -8.14 8.74 -12.23
CA ASN A 153 -8.38 8.45 -13.63
C ASN A 153 -8.48 6.95 -13.92
N SER A 154 -7.60 6.13 -13.31
CA SER A 154 -7.60 4.67 -13.52
C SER A 154 -8.84 3.99 -12.94
N LEU A 155 -9.33 4.48 -11.79
CA LEU A 155 -10.49 3.91 -11.10
C LEU A 155 -11.76 4.74 -11.31
N LYS A 156 -11.79 5.64 -12.31
CA LYS A 156 -13.02 6.28 -12.77
C LYS A 156 -13.99 5.20 -13.25
N GLY A 157 -15.18 5.19 -12.66
CA GLY A 157 -16.38 4.57 -13.22
C GLY A 157 -17.22 5.67 -13.83
#